data_AF-A0A7X7AUR0-F1
#
_entry.id   AF-A0A7X7AUR0-F1
#
_cell.length_a   1.000
_cell.length_b   1.000
_cell.length_c   1.000
_cell.angle_alpha   90.00
_cell.angle_beta   90.00
_cell.angle_gamma   90.00
#
_symmetry.space_group_name_H-M   'P 1'
#
loop_
_entity.id
_entity.type
_entity.pdbx_description
1 polymer ?
#
loop_
_entity_poly.entity_id
_entity_poly.type
_entity_poly.pdbx_seq_one_letter_code
_entity_poly.pdbx_strand_id
1 'polypeptide(L)'
;LGFIKNHIPISSNNVFYVTNQTELYYGYKSGPSETYIGEILERNYAVKHSMGISIRPGILVFLTDDFAFDLNMGILGFSHSKEDVSYEYPENNPPSESNRKKDSTNKSTDLNLKFDLLKIGFGFSYYF
;
A
#
# COMPACT_ATOMS: atom_id res chain seq x y z
N LEU A 1 0.16 -7.69 6.71
CA LEU A 1 -0.77 -7.90 5.57
C LEU A 1 -1.43 -9.24 5.80
N GLY A 2 -2.76 -9.28 5.92
CA GLY A 2 -3.54 -10.51 5.90
C GLY A 2 -4.28 -10.61 4.57
N PHE A 3 -4.48 -11.81 4.05
CA PHE A 3 -5.26 -12.00 2.83
C PHE A 3 -6.02 -13.32 2.84
N ILE A 4 -7.12 -13.37 2.09
CA ILE A 4 -7.86 -14.59 1.77
C ILE A 4 -7.88 -14.68 0.25
N LYS A 5 -7.49 -15.84 -0.27
CA LYS A 5 -7.49 -16.12 -1.70
C LYS A 5 -8.50 -17.21 -2.01
N ASN A 6 -9.43 -16.89 -2.89
CA ASN A 6 -10.44 -17.81 -3.38
C ASN A 6 -9.99 -18.38 -4.72
N HIS A 7 -10.08 -19.70 -4.87
CA HIS A 7 -9.77 -20.43 -6.10
C HIS A 7 -11.05 -21.03 -6.65
N ILE A 8 -11.45 -20.59 -7.84
CA ILE A 8 -12.68 -21.05 -8.50
C ILE A 8 -12.26 -21.83 -9.74
N PRO A 9 -12.41 -23.18 -9.75
CA PRO A 9 -12.07 -23.97 -10.93
C PRO A 9 -12.99 -23.60 -12.08
N ILE A 10 -12.40 -23.31 -13.24
CA ILE A 10 -13.14 -23.03 -14.49
C ILE A 10 -13.25 -24.31 -15.33
N SER A 11 -12.29 -25.22 -15.14
CA SER A 11 -12.14 -26.43 -15.94
C SER A 11 -12.32 -27.68 -15.08
N SER A 12 -13.01 -28.69 -15.62
CA SER A 12 -13.23 -29.99 -14.96
C SER A 12 -11.95 -30.77 -14.65
N ASN A 13 -10.86 -30.48 -15.37
CA ASN A 13 -9.55 -31.08 -15.17
C ASN A 13 -8.69 -30.35 -14.11
N ASN A 14 -9.23 -29.36 -13.38
CA ASN A 14 -8.51 -28.63 -12.34
C ASN A 14 -7.19 -27.98 -12.81
N VAL A 15 -7.07 -27.64 -14.10
CA VAL A 15 -5.88 -26.94 -14.62
C VAL A 15 -6.04 -25.42 -14.49
N PHE A 16 -7.24 -24.89 -14.74
CA PHE A 16 -7.51 -23.45 -14.76
C PHE A 16 -8.41 -23.01 -13.61
N TYR A 17 -7.98 -21.96 -12.91
CA TYR A 17 -8.74 -21.32 -11.85
C TYR A 17 -8.83 -19.81 -12.09
N VAL A 18 -10.02 -19.24 -11.91
CA VAL A 18 -10.12 -17.80 -11.58
C VAL A 18 -9.76 -17.67 -10.11
N THR A 19 -8.93 -16.70 -9.80
CA THR A 19 -8.60 -16.37 -8.42
C THR A 19 -9.08 -14.98 -8.06
N ASN A 20 -9.45 -14.82 -6.79
CA ASN A 20 -9.73 -13.52 -6.21
C ASN A 20 -9.09 -13.46 -4.83
N GLN A 21 -8.11 -12.56 -4.67
CA GLN A 21 -7.42 -12.33 -3.42
C GLN A 21 -7.94 -11.05 -2.77
N THR A 22 -8.58 -11.20 -1.62
CA THR A 22 -8.97 -10.08 -0.76
C THR A 22 -7.88 -9.86 0.28
N GLU A 23 -7.34 -8.65 0.33
CA GLU A 23 -6.23 -8.24 1.18
C GLU A 23 -6.73 -7.23 2.21
N LEU A 24 -6.33 -7.41 3.46
CA LEU A 24 -6.47 -6.43 4.53
C LEU A 24 -5.07 -6.06 5.00
N TYR A 25 -4.74 -4.78 5.00
CA TYR A 25 -3.47 -4.32 5.51
C TYR A 25 -3.65 -3.27 6.60
N TYR A 26 -2.72 -3.31 7.54
CA TYR A 26 -2.44 -2.25 8.47
C TYR A 26 -0.96 -1.93 8.35
N GLY A 27 -0.64 -0.63 8.31
CA GLY A 27 0.71 -0.11 8.20
C GLY A 27 0.94 0.96 9.26
N TYR A 28 2.11 0.91 9.87
CA TYR A 28 2.65 1.94 10.74
C TYR A 28 3.95 2.43 10.13
N LYS A 29 4.10 3.75 10.00
CA LYS A 29 5.34 4.39 9.59
C LYS A 29 5.62 5.53 10.54
N SER A 30 6.84 5.62 11.02
CA SER A 30 7.32 6.78 11.76
C SER A 30 8.72 7.12 11.31
N GLY A 31 9.05 8.40 11.36
CA GLY A 31 10.40 8.82 11.07
C GLY A 31 10.58 10.33 11.07
N PRO A 32 11.81 10.79 11.34
CA PRO A 32 12.16 12.17 11.09
C PRO A 32 12.30 12.40 9.58
N SER A 33 11.96 13.60 9.14
CA SER A 33 12.31 14.11 7.82
C SER A 33 12.88 15.51 7.99
N GLU A 34 13.84 15.83 7.14
CA GLU A 34 14.56 17.10 7.15
C GLU A 34 14.44 17.73 5.78
N THR A 35 14.13 19.02 5.75
CA THR A 35 14.03 19.78 4.50
C THR A 35 14.65 21.15 4.72
N TYR A 36 15.52 21.55 3.80
CA TYR A 36 16.07 22.90 3.78
C TYR A 36 15.13 23.81 3.01
N ILE A 37 14.72 24.91 3.63
CA ILE A 37 13.97 25.99 2.97
C ILE A 37 14.89 27.21 2.97
N GLY A 38 15.65 27.38 1.89
CA GLY A 38 16.76 28.33 1.86
C GLY A 38 17.89 27.87 2.79
N GLU A 39 18.28 28.72 3.76
CA GLU A 39 19.31 28.44 4.78
C GLU A 39 18.75 27.88 6.09
N ILE A 40 17.42 27.70 6.18
CA ILE A 40 16.75 27.23 7.40
C ILE A 40 16.50 25.73 7.28
N LEU A 41 16.97 24.97 8.27
CA LEU A 41 16.66 23.56 8.44
C LEU A 41 15.28 23.41 9.12
N GLU A 42 14.30 22.87 8.39
CA GLU A 42 13.02 22.43 8.97
C GLU A 42 13.11 20.93 9.23
N ARG A 43 13.00 20.54 10.50
CA ARG A 43 12.88 19.12 10.90
C ARG A 43 11.44 18.85 11.25
N ASN A 44 10.91 17.73 10.79
CA ASN A 44 9.62 17.25 11.25
C ASN A 44 9.71 15.78 11.64
N TYR A 45 8.82 15.37 12.54
CA TYR A 45 8.63 13.98 12.91
C TYR A 45 7.20 13.60 12.56
N ALA A 46 7.06 12.63 11.66
CA ALA A 46 5.76 12.16 11.20
C ALA A 46 5.48 10.76 11.75
N VAL A 47 4.25 10.55 12.20
CA VAL A 47 3.70 9.25 12.56
C VAL A 47 2.46 9.00 11.71
N LYS A 48 2.50 7.94 10.91
CA LYS A 48 1.45 7.57 9.97
C LYS A 48 0.91 6.18 10.25
N HIS A 49 -0.40 6.13 10.44
CA HIS A 49 -1.18 4.89 10.45
C HIS A 49 -1.90 4.77 9.12
N SER A 50 -1.90 3.59 8.52
CA SER A 50 -2.59 3.30 7.28
C SER A 50 -3.34 1.98 7.41
N MET A 51 -4.57 1.94 6.95
CA MET A 51 -5.35 0.71 6.84
C MET A 51 -5.99 0.65 5.47
N GLY A 52 -6.21 -0.55 4.95
CA GLY A 52 -6.96 -0.68 3.72
C GLY A 52 -7.40 -2.09 3.44
N ILE A 53 -8.45 -2.18 2.64
CA ILE A 53 -8.99 -3.41 2.10
C ILE A 53 -8.89 -3.34 0.59
N SER A 54 -8.45 -4.43 -0.02
CA SER A 54 -8.32 -4.51 -1.47
C SER A 54 -8.66 -5.88 -2.01
N ILE A 55 -9.01 -5.92 -3.30
CA ILE A 55 -9.36 -7.10 -4.05
C ILE A 55 -8.45 -7.14 -5.27
N ARG A 56 -7.88 -8.31 -5.53
CA ARG A 56 -6.97 -8.59 -6.64
C ARG A 56 -7.50 -9.81 -7.41
N PRO A 57 -8.15 -9.61 -8.57
CA PRO A 57 -8.52 -10.70 -9.44
C PRO A 57 -7.29 -11.27 -10.17
N GLY A 58 -7.33 -12.55 -10.50
CA GLY A 58 -6.28 -13.23 -11.24
C GLY A 58 -6.72 -14.56 -11.84
N ILE A 59 -5.77 -15.22 -12.48
CA ILE A 59 -5.88 -16.53 -13.10
C ILE A 59 -4.72 -17.37 -12.55
N LEU A 60 -5.01 -18.61 -12.17
CA LEU A 60 -4.02 -19.59 -11.74
C LEU A 60 -4.10 -20.79 -12.68
N VAL A 61 -2.94 -21.24 -13.16
CA VAL A 61 -2.80 -22.36 -14.09
C VAL A 61 -1.85 -23.39 -13.48
N PHE A 62 -2.31 -24.61 -13.25
CA PHE A 62 -1.44 -25.72 -12.84
C PHE A 62 -0.73 -26.29 -14.06
N LEU A 63 0.61 -26.30 -14.03
CA LEU A 63 1.43 -26.97 -15.05
C LEU A 63 1.68 -28.43 -14.70
N THR A 64 1.76 -28.73 -13.39
CA THR A 64 1.76 -30.07 -12.80
C THR A 64 0.87 -30.04 -11.55
N ASP A 65 0.59 -31.20 -10.95
CA ASP A 65 -0.27 -31.30 -9.75
C ASP A 65 0.22 -30.40 -8.59
N ASP A 66 1.54 -30.17 -8.51
CA ASP A 66 2.17 -29.40 -7.43
C ASP A 66 2.68 -28.03 -7.88
N PHE A 67 2.73 -27.72 -9.18
CA PHE A 67 3.32 -26.48 -9.68
C PHE A 67 2.33 -25.64 -10.47
N ALA A 68 2.14 -24.39 -10.04
CA ALA A 68 1.22 -23.47 -10.69
C ALA A 68 1.86 -22.13 -11.04
N PHE A 69 1.38 -21.56 -12.14
CA PHE A 69 1.64 -20.21 -12.59
C PHE A 69 0.44 -19.31 -12.27
N ASP A 70 0.70 -18.16 -11.65
CA ASP A 70 -0.30 -17.16 -11.28
C ASP A 70 -0.13 -15.90 -12.14
N LEU A 71 -1.24 -15.41 -12.66
CA LEU A 71 -1.34 -14.11 -13.31
C LEU A 71 -2.40 -13.28 -12.59
N ASN A 72 -2.01 -12.14 -12.05
CA ASN A 72 -2.91 -11.25 -11.33
C ASN A 72 -2.95 -9.85 -11.94
N MET A 73 -4.11 -9.22 -11.82
CA MET A 73 -4.42 -7.92 -12.41
C MET A 73 -4.50 -6.87 -11.30
N GLY A 74 -4.55 -5.60 -11.69
CA GLY A 74 -4.54 -4.45 -10.80
C GLY A 74 -5.43 -4.55 -9.55
N ILE A 75 -5.04 -3.82 -8.51
CA ILE A 75 -5.68 -3.83 -7.20
C ILE A 75 -6.86 -2.85 -7.19
N LEU A 76 -8.03 -3.33 -6.77
CA LEU A 76 -9.18 -2.48 -6.45
C LEU A 76 -9.27 -2.39 -4.94
N GLY A 77 -9.22 -1.19 -4.36
CA GLY A 77 -9.22 -1.10 -2.91
C GLY A 77 -9.58 0.26 -2.36
N PHE A 78 -9.89 0.23 -1.07
CA PHE A 78 -10.10 1.41 -0.25
C PHE A 78 -9.02 1.45 0.82
N SER A 79 -8.43 2.62 1.02
CA SER A 79 -7.44 2.85 2.06
C SER A 79 -7.73 4.13 2.83
N HIS A 80 -7.48 4.10 4.12
CA HIS A 80 -7.53 5.26 5.00
C HIS A 80 -6.18 5.42 5.67
N SER A 81 -5.69 6.65 5.76
CA SER A 81 -4.48 6.98 6.51
C SER A 81 -4.65 8.22 7.37
N LYS A 82 -4.02 8.18 8.54
CA LYS A 82 -3.91 9.30 9.47
C LYS A 82 -2.43 9.53 9.73
N GLU A 83 -1.99 10.75 9.56
CA GLU A 83 -0.60 11.17 9.68
C GLU A 83 -0.52 12.39 10.58
N ASP A 84 0.12 12.23 11.73
CA ASP A 84 0.39 13.30 12.68
C ASP A 84 1.84 13.77 12.47
N VAL A 85 2.04 15.07 12.29
CA VAL A 85 3.35 15.68 11.98
C VAL A 85 3.63 16.77 13.00
N SER A 86 4.78 16.69 13.66
CA SER A 86 5.28 17.74 14.54
C SER A 86 6.53 18.40 13.96
N TYR A 87 6.62 19.73 14.05
CA TYR A 87 7.69 20.52 13.46
C TYR A 87 8.63 21.08 14.54
N GLU A 88 9.93 20.96 14.30
CA GLU A 88 10.99 21.49 15.16
C GLU A 88 11.93 22.37 14.35
N TYR A 89 12.31 23.51 14.92
CA TYR A 89 13.14 24.53 14.28
C TYR A 89 14.40 24.81 15.13
N PRO A 90 15.57 25.04 14.50
CA PRO A 90 16.80 25.34 15.22
C PRO A 90 16.73 26.70 15.93
N GLU A 91 17.18 26.76 17.20
CA GLU A 91 17.21 27.99 18.01
C GLU A 91 18.08 29.11 17.41
N ASN A 92 19.11 28.72 16.64
CA ASN A 92 20.15 29.62 16.18
C ASN A 92 19.71 30.48 14.97
N ASN A 93 18.70 30.03 14.22
CA ASN A 93 18.17 30.71 13.03
C ASN A 93 16.71 30.28 12.75
N PRO A 94 15.75 30.59 13.65
CA PRO A 94 14.37 30.18 13.47
C PRO A 94 13.71 30.99 12.34
N PRO A 95 12.78 30.39 11.56
CA PRO A 95 11.98 31.15 10.61
C PRO A 95 11.09 32.17 11.33
N SER A 96 10.77 33.28 10.65
CA SER A 96 9.79 34.28 11.10
C SER A 96 8.49 33.61 11.55
N GLU A 97 7.86 34.08 12.63
CA GLU A 97 6.59 33.56 13.17
C GLU A 97 5.51 33.37 12.10
N SER A 98 5.43 34.27 11.11
CA SER A 98 4.50 34.17 9.97
C SER A 98 4.72 32.96 9.08
N ASN A 99 5.94 32.40 9.07
CA ASN A 99 6.37 31.30 8.20
C ASN A 99 6.58 29.98 8.97
N ARG A 100 6.38 29.97 10.30
CA ARG A 100 6.50 28.75 11.11
C ARG A 100 5.30 27.85 10.85
N LYS A 101 5.56 26.61 10.43
CA LYS A 101 4.52 25.58 10.35
C LYS A 101 4.22 25.09 11.75
N LYS A 102 2.94 24.86 12.01
CA LYS A 102 2.45 24.29 13.26
C LYS A 102 2.25 22.78 13.09
N ASP A 103 2.32 22.06 14.21
CA ASP A 103 1.87 20.66 14.30
C ASP A 103 0.54 20.46 13.58
N SER A 104 0.48 19.39 12.80
CA SER A 104 -0.64 19.13 11.90
C SER A 104 -1.04 17.67 11.93
N THR A 105 -2.35 17.43 11.83
CA THR A 105 -2.91 16.10 11.60
C THR A 105 -3.51 16.07 10.21
N ASN A 106 -2.93 15.24 9.35
CA ASN A 106 -3.42 14.97 8.01
C ASN A 106 -4.22 13.67 8.02
N LYS A 107 -5.43 13.71 7.49
CA LYS A 107 -6.27 12.52 7.27
C LYS A 107 -6.53 12.41 5.78
N SER A 108 -6.24 11.24 5.22
CA SER A 108 -6.53 10.92 3.83
C SER A 108 -7.38 9.68 3.75
N THR A 109 -8.41 9.73 2.92
CA THR A 109 -9.23 8.58 2.57
C THR A 109 -9.19 8.45 1.07
N ASP A 110 -8.57 7.37 0.60
CA ASP A 110 -8.26 7.14 -0.79
C ASP A 110 -9.06 5.92 -1.28
N LEU A 111 -9.92 6.15 -2.28
CA LEU A 111 -10.56 5.08 -3.03
C LEU A 111 -9.72 4.81 -4.27
N ASN A 112 -8.97 3.72 -4.24
CA ASN A 112 -8.08 3.31 -5.31
C ASN A 112 -8.77 2.31 -6.24
N LEU A 113 -9.55 2.81 -7.20
CA LEU A 113 -10.09 2.02 -8.30
C LEU A 113 -9.06 1.91 -9.42
N LYS A 114 -7.97 1.17 -9.18
CA LYS A 114 -6.94 0.97 -10.20
C LYS A 114 -7.21 -0.30 -11.00
N PHE A 115 -8.17 -0.21 -11.93
CA PHE A 115 -8.31 -1.18 -13.03
C PHE A 115 -7.16 -0.99 -14.00
N ASP A 116 -6.00 -1.54 -13.66
CA ASP A 116 -4.81 -1.44 -14.47
C ASP A 116 -4.55 -2.81 -15.12
N LEU A 117 -5.10 -2.99 -16.33
CA LEU A 117 -4.89 -4.18 -17.17
C LEU A 117 -3.42 -4.33 -17.58
N LEU A 118 -2.63 -3.26 -17.51
CA LEU A 118 -1.21 -3.23 -17.87
C LEU A 118 -0.28 -3.48 -16.67
N LYS A 119 -0.79 -3.35 -15.43
CA LYS A 119 -0.12 -3.84 -14.22
C LYS A 119 -0.46 -5.30 -13.98
N ILE A 120 0.13 -6.13 -14.83
CA ILE A 120 0.06 -7.58 -14.72
C ILE A 120 1.18 -8.04 -13.80
N GLY A 121 0.83 -8.67 -12.68
CA GLY A 121 1.77 -9.42 -11.86
C GLY A 121 1.77 -10.88 -12.30
N PHE A 122 2.93 -11.51 -12.29
CA PHE A 122 3.06 -12.95 -12.52
C PHE A 122 3.88 -13.59 -11.40
N GLY A 123 3.55 -14.83 -11.07
CA GLY A 123 4.21 -15.58 -10.00
C GLY A 123 4.17 -17.07 -10.25
N PHE A 124 5.00 -17.80 -9.52
CA PHE A 124 5.03 -19.25 -9.50
C PHE A 124 4.84 -19.74 -8.07
N SER A 125 4.06 -20.80 -7.91
CA SER A 125 3.73 -21.39 -6.62
C SER A 125 3.95 -22.90 -6.69
N TYR A 126 4.50 -23.45 -5.61
CA TYR A 126 4.59 -24.90 -5.39
C TYR A 126 3.66 -25.29 -4.24
N TYR A 127 2.87 -26.34 -4.43
CA TYR A 127 1.92 -26.89 -3.47
C TYR A 127 2.45 -28.22 -2.93
N PHE A 128 2.33 -28.45 -1.62
CA PHE A 128 2.80 -29.64 -0.91
C PHE A 128 1.64 -30.35 -0.23
#